data_AF-A0AAN8PDQ1-F1
#
_entry.id   AF-A0AAN8PDQ1-F1
#
_cell.length_a   1.000
_cell.length_b   1.000
_cell.length_c   1.000
_cell.angle_alpha   90.00
_cell.angle_beta   90.00
_cell.angle_gamma   90.00
#
_symmetry.space_group_name_H-M   'P 1'
#
loop_
_entity.id
_entity.type
_entity.pdbx_description
1 polymer ?
#
loop_
_entity_poly.entity_id
_entity_poly.type
_entity_poly.pdbx_seq_one_letter_code
_entity_poly.pdbx_strand_id
1 'polypeptide(L)' 'MVEPCRWSHTDALTRLSARIKARRKDKEPSSSGGEDPKLYLEEAVLERKLQDIDLKALVALPAGLDYNEWLASHSK' A
#
# COMPACT_ATOMS: atom_id res chain seq x y z
N MET A 1 -18.42 -35.44 -22.86
CA MET A 1 -19.03 -34.10 -22.73
C MET A 1 -18.84 -33.69 -21.28
N VAL A 2 -17.75 -32.98 -20.97
CA VAL A 2 -17.47 -32.51 -19.60
C VAL A 2 -17.78 -31.02 -19.59
N GLU A 3 -18.90 -30.67 -18.96
CA GLU A 3 -19.30 -29.29 -18.72
C GLU A 3 -18.18 -28.55 -17.96
N PRO A 4 -17.61 -27.46 -18.49
CA PRO A 4 -16.74 -26.63 -17.70
C PRO A 4 -17.60 -25.88 -16.66
N CYS A 5 -17.30 -26.08 -15.38
CA CYS A 5 -17.93 -25.36 -14.28
C CYS A 5 -17.84 -23.85 -14.51
N ARG A 6 -18.96 -23.23 -14.92
CA ARG A 6 -19.14 -21.77 -14.86
C ARG A 6 -19.13 -21.37 -13.39
N TRP A 7 -17.97 -21.00 -12.85
CA TRP A 7 -17.95 -20.25 -11.60
C TRP A 7 -18.62 -18.91 -11.85
N SER A 8 -19.82 -18.75 -11.32
CA SER A 8 -20.54 -17.48 -11.32
C SER A 8 -19.64 -16.43 -10.66
N HIS A 9 -19.48 -15.27 -11.29
CA HIS A 9 -18.61 -14.17 -10.86
C HIS A 9 -18.81 -13.77 -9.37
N THR A 10 -19.99 -14.07 -8.83
CA THR A 10 -20.41 -13.86 -7.44
C THR A 10 -19.72 -14.79 -6.42
N ASP A 11 -19.33 -16.00 -6.82
CA ASP A 11 -18.74 -17.01 -5.91
C ASP A 11 -17.27 -16.69 -5.59
N ALA A 12 -16.54 -16.12 -6.55
CA ALA A 12 -15.16 -15.71 -6.37
C ALA A 12 -15.04 -14.55 -5.37
N LEU A 13 -15.92 -13.55 -5.47
CA LEU A 13 -15.93 -12.39 -4.57
C LEU A 13 -16.33 -12.77 -3.14
N THR A 14 -17.28 -13.70 -3.00
CA THR A 14 -17.72 -14.17 -1.67
C THR A 14 -16.62 -14.92 -0.94
N ARG A 15 -15.87 -15.79 -1.64
CA ARG A 15 -14.72 -16.52 -1.06
C ARG A 15 -13.56 -15.61 -0.67
N LEU A 16 -13.28 -14.58 -1.46
CA LEU A 16 -12.25 -13.58 -1.13
C LEU A 16 -12.66 -12.73 0.09
N SER A 17 -13.94 -12.33 0.16
CA SER A 17 -14.50 -11.59 1.29
C SER A 17 -14.48 -12.40 2.60
N ALA A 18 -14.72 -13.71 2.54
CA ALA A 18 -14.62 -14.60 3.70
C ALA A 18 -13.17 -14.72 4.23
N ARG A 19 -12.18 -14.81 3.33
CA ARG A 19 -10.74 -14.82 3.71
C ARG A 19 -10.31 -13.51 4.39
N ILE A 20 -10.83 -12.36 3.95
CA ILE A 20 -10.50 -11.05 4.55
C ILE A 20 -11.21 -10.84 5.89
N LYS A 21 -12.44 -11.34 6.05
CA LYS A 21 -13.21 -11.18 7.30
C LYS A 21 -12.81 -12.13 8.43
N ALA A 22 -12.26 -13.32 8.13
CA ALA A 22 -11.81 -14.28 9.14
C ALA A 22 -10.46 -13.94 9.81
N ARG A 23 -9.80 -12.84 9.41
CA ARG A 23 -8.48 -12.43 9.90
C ARG A 23 -8.48 -11.19 10.79
N ARG A 24 -9.64 -10.83 11.39
CA ARG A 24 -9.72 -9.76 12.38
C ARG A 24 -9.63 -10.33 13.80
N LYS A 25 -8.41 -10.65 14.22
CA LYS A 25 -8.07 -10.72 15.65
C LYS A 25 -8.18 -9.29 16.18
N ASP A 26 -9.04 -9.09 17.18
CA ASP A 26 -9.10 -7.93 18.06
C ASP A 26 -7.71 -7.30 18.24
N LYS A 27 -7.49 -6.12 17.67
CA LYS A 27 -6.37 -5.28 18.02
C LYS A 27 -6.95 -4.14 18.84
N GLU A 28 -7.00 -4.39 20.15
CA GLU A 28 -7.11 -3.40 21.21
C GLU A 28 -6.33 -2.13 20.82
N PRO A 29 -6.81 -0.91 21.14
CA PRO A 29 -5.99 0.28 21.06
C PRO A 29 -4.81 0.10 22.02
N SER A 30 -3.71 -0.47 21.51
CA SER A 30 -2.47 -0.50 22.25
C SER A 30 -2.07 0.94 22.51
N SER A 31 -2.37 1.33 23.74
CA SER A 31 -1.95 2.51 24.45
C SER A 31 -0.60 3.01 23.90
N SER A 32 -0.59 4.29 23.55
CA SER A 32 0.61 5.10 23.35
C SER A 32 1.45 5.10 24.63
N GLY A 33 2.23 4.05 24.87
CA GLY A 33 3.03 3.95 26.09
C GLY A 33 3.81 2.65 26.18
N GLY A 34 5.04 2.66 25.67
CA GLY A 34 5.99 1.57 25.85
C GLY A 34 7.04 1.42 24.75
N GLU A 35 7.47 2.52 24.14
CA GLU A 35 8.54 2.49 23.14
C GLU A 35 9.62 3.47 23.57
N ASP A 36 10.86 2.99 23.69
CA ASP A 36 12.02 3.87 23.81
C ASP A 36 11.92 4.98 22.76
N PRO A 37 12.29 6.22 23.10
CA PRO A 37 12.23 7.32 22.14
C PRO A 37 13.01 6.92 20.89
N LYS A 38 12.31 6.91 19.73
CA LYS A 38 12.90 6.59 18.43
C LYS A 38 13.76 7.77 17.99
N LEU A 39 14.97 7.84 18.51
CA LEU A 39 15.92 8.94 18.28
C LEU A 39 16.14 9.21 16.78
N TYR A 40 16.08 8.17 15.93
CA TYR A 40 16.21 8.27 14.46
C TYR A 40 15.05 8.97 13.76
N LEU A 41 13.96 9.27 14.48
CA LEU A 41 12.81 10.03 13.99
C LEU A 41 12.78 11.45 14.57
N GLU A 42 13.79 11.87 15.33
CA GLU A 42 13.90 13.25 15.78
C GLU A 42 14.20 14.17 14.59
N GLU A 43 13.53 15.33 14.55
CA GLU A 43 13.67 16.31 13.47
C GLU A 43 15.15 16.64 13.19
N ALA A 44 15.94 16.80 14.26
CA ALA A 44 17.38 17.09 14.19
C ALA A 44 18.23 16.03 13.48
N VAL A 45 17.78 14.78 13.39
CA VAL A 45 18.48 13.69 12.65
C VAL A 45 17.77 13.29 11.35
N LEU A 46 16.53 13.76 11.16
CA LEU A 46 15.77 13.60 9.91
C LEU A 46 16.19 14.61 8.83
N GLU A 47 16.84 15.71 9.22
CA GLU A 47 17.36 16.71 8.31
C GLU A 47 18.47 16.15 7.41
N ARG A 48 18.06 15.67 6.24
CA ARG A 48 18.98 15.35 5.15
C ARG A 48 19.02 16.54 4.20
N LYS A 49 20.21 17.13 4.01
CA LYS A 49 20.44 18.08 2.91
C LYS A 49 20.29 17.34 1.58
N LEU A 50 19.07 17.32 1.07
CA LEU A 50 18.83 17.00 -0.33
C LEU A 50 19.30 18.21 -1.14
N GLN A 51 19.83 17.96 -2.33
CA GLN A 51 19.99 19.03 -3.31
C GLN A 51 18.61 19.68 -3.55
N ASP A 52 18.57 20.93 -4.03
CA ASP A 52 17.33 21.65 -4.39
C ASP A 52 16.64 20.99 -5.59
N ILE A 53 16.16 19.77 -5.39
CA ILE A 53 15.54 18.91 -6.37
C ILE A 53 14.04 18.98 -6.14
N ASP A 54 13.30 19.35 -7.17
CA ASP A 54 11.85 19.31 -7.12
C ASP A 54 11.34 17.87 -7.18
N LEU A 55 11.07 17.31 -6.00
CA LEU A 55 10.51 15.96 -5.87
C LEU A 55 9.17 15.82 -6.58
N LYS A 56 8.37 16.88 -6.70
CA LYS A 56 7.08 16.83 -7.38
C LYS A 56 7.26 16.63 -8.89
N ALA A 57 8.26 17.30 -9.47
CA ALA A 57 8.60 17.11 -10.87
C ALA A 57 9.11 15.69 -11.15
N LEU A 58 9.86 15.08 -10.22
CA LEU A 58 10.36 13.71 -10.37
C LEU A 58 9.25 12.65 -10.39
N VAL A 59 8.18 12.86 -9.61
CA VAL A 59 7.06 11.91 -9.52
C VAL A 59 5.88 12.30 -10.43
N ALA A 60 6.01 13.40 -11.18
CA ALA A 60 4.97 13.88 -12.07
C ALA A 60 4.72 12.86 -13.18
N LEU A 61 3.44 12.61 -13.48
CA LEU A 61 3.04 11.75 -14.59
C LEU A 61 3.45 12.40 -15.93
N PRO A 62 4.29 11.73 -16.75
CA PRO A 62 4.67 12.24 -18.06
C PRO A 62 3.46 12.38 -19.00
N ALA A 63 3.48 13.41 -19.87
CA ALA A 63 2.41 13.63 -20.83
C ALA A 63 2.32 12.47 -21.84
N GLY A 64 1.12 11.91 -21.99
CA GLY A 64 0.84 10.81 -22.91
C GLY A 64 1.20 9.41 -22.39
N LEU A 65 1.69 9.29 -21.14
CA LEU A 65 1.87 7.99 -20.48
C LEU A 65 0.61 7.62 -19.67
N ASP A 66 0.20 6.35 -19.72
CA ASP A 66 -0.94 5.88 -18.94
C ASP A 66 -0.61 5.89 -17.42
N TYR A 67 -1.64 6.20 -16.63
CA TYR A 67 -1.50 6.26 -15.18
C TYR A 67 -1.12 4.91 -14.56
N ASN A 68 -1.73 3.80 -15.01
CA ASN A 68 -1.44 2.48 -14.45
C ASN A 68 -0.05 2.00 -14.87
N GLU A 69 0.37 2.29 -16.10
CA GLU A 69 1.75 2.02 -16.56
C GLU A 69 2.78 2.76 -15.71
N TRP A 70 2.53 4.04 -15.42
CA TRP A 70 3.38 4.82 -14.53
C TRP A 70 3.46 4.24 -13.11
N LEU A 71 2.32 3.88 -12.52
CA LEU A 71 2.29 3.22 -11.21
C LEU A 71 3.05 1.90 -11.20
N ALA A 72 2.89 1.08 -12.24
CA ALA A 72 3.56 -0.21 -12.36
C ALA A 72 5.08 -0.08 -12.44
N SER A 73 5.59 1.03 -13.02
CA SER A 73 7.04 1.30 -13.06
C SER A 73 7.64 1.69 -11.71
N HIS A 74 6.84 2.19 -10.76
CA HIS A 74 7.29 2.71 -9.46
C HIS A 74 6.97 1.83 -8.24
N SER A 75 6.14 0.79 -8.38
CA SER A 75 5.60 0.03 -7.24
C SER A 75 6.13 -1.41 -7.13
N LYS A 76 7.43 -1.63 -7.41
CA LYS A 76 8.05 -2.95 -7.30
C LYS A 76 8.24 -3.42 -5.87
#